data_AF-A7S5V2-F1
#
_entry.id   AF-A7S5V2-F1
#
_cell.length_a   1.000
_cell.length_b   1.000
_cell.length_c   1.000
_cell.angle_alpha   90.00
_cell.angle_beta   90.00
_cell.angle_gamma   90.00
#
_symmetry.space_group_name_H-M   'P 1'
#
loop_
_entity.id
_entity.type
_entity.pdbx_description
1 polymer ?
#
loop_
_entity_poly.entity_id
_entity_poly.type
_entity_poly.pdbx_seq_one_letter_code
_entity_poly.pdbx_strand_id
1 'polypeptide(L)' 'MFALLFSLFVLFTKILAAPESKGTYLRREHSLMRPYQGKPHGFGMTIPNWDFHGSTFVSSNYIRLTPDHQSKQGSLWNN' A
#
# COMPACT_ATOMS: atom_id res chain seq x y z
N MET A 1 -18.78 -46.30 2.45
CA MET A 1 -18.48 -45.49 3.65
C MET A 1 -17.17 -44.72 3.50
N PHE A 2 -16.02 -45.38 3.33
CA PHE A 2 -14.71 -44.70 3.17
C PHE A 2 -14.64 -43.73 1.98
N ALA A 3 -15.19 -44.08 0.82
CA ALA A 3 -15.21 -43.19 -0.34
C ALA A 3 -16.04 -41.91 -0.11
N LEU A 4 -17.13 -42.00 0.65
CA LEU A 4 -17.96 -40.83 1.00
C LEU A 4 -17.24 -39.92 1.99
N LEU A 5 -16.56 -40.50 2.98
CA LEU A 5 -15.74 -39.74 3.93
C LEU A 5 -14.57 -39.04 3.23
N PHE A 6 -13.91 -39.73 2.30
CA PHE A 6 -12.84 -39.14 1.48
C PHE A 6 -13.37 -38.01 0.59
N SER A 7 -14.53 -38.20 -0.05
CA SER A 7 -15.16 -37.16 -0.86
C SER A 7 -15.54 -35.94 -0.02
N LEU A 8 -16.10 -36.15 1.18
CA LEU A 8 -16.45 -35.07 2.11
C LEU A 8 -15.21 -34.34 2.62
N PHE A 9 -14.13 -35.07 2.91
CA PHE A 9 -12.84 -34.51 3.32
C PHE A 9 -12.24 -33.63 2.21
N VAL A 10 -12.25 -34.11 0.97
CA VAL A 10 -11.81 -33.30 -0.18
C VAL A 10 -12.68 -32.04 -0.31
N LEU A 11 -14.01 -32.16 -0.20
CA LEU A 11 -14.91 -31.00 -0.26
C LEU A 11 -14.59 -29.97 0.84
N PHE A 12 -14.37 -30.45 2.06
CA PHE A 12 -14.02 -29.62 3.22
C PHE A 12 -12.70 -28.87 2.98
N THR A 13 -11.67 -29.54 2.47
CA THR A 13 -10.39 -28.86 2.14
C THR A 13 -10.53 -27.80 1.05
N LYS A 14 -11.48 -27.95 0.10
CA LYS A 14 -11.74 -26.91 -0.91
C LYS A 14 -12.48 -25.71 -0.35
N ILE A 15 -13.36 -25.90 0.64
CA ILE A 15 -14.07 -24.81 1.32
C ILE A 15 -13.12 -24.02 2.23
N LEU A 16 -12.19 -24.70 2.92
CA LEU A 16 -11.18 -24.05 3.76
C LEU A 16 -9.99 -23.48 2.98
N ALA A 17 -9.79 -23.91 1.72
CA ALA A 17 -8.80 -23.30 0.86
C ALA A 17 -9.23 -21.86 0.58
N ALA A 18 -8.54 -20.90 1.21
CA ALA A 18 -8.65 -19.50 0.82
C ALA A 18 -8.35 -19.40 -0.69
N PRO A 19 -9.09 -18.58 -1.46
CA PRO A 19 -8.74 -18.36 -2.85
C PRO A 19 -7.30 -17.88 -2.88
N GLU A 20 -6.43 -18.57 -3.64
CA GLU A 20 -5.14 -18.04 -4.03
C GLU A 20 -5.41 -16.63 -4.55
N SER A 21 -4.80 -15.61 -3.94
CA SER A 21 -5.05 -14.21 -4.27
C SER A 21 -4.47 -13.88 -5.65
N LYS A 22 -5.01 -14.49 -6.70
CA LYS A 22 -4.76 -14.15 -8.10
C LYS A 22 -5.46 -12.82 -8.37
N GLY A 23 -4.80 -11.72 -8.08
CA GLY A 23 -5.33 -10.42 -8.51
C GLY A 23 -4.81 -9.18 -7.80
N THR A 24 -4.17 -9.31 -6.63
CA THR A 24 -3.69 -8.13 -5.91
C THR A 24 -2.18 -7.97 -6.07
N TYR A 25 -1.79 -7.41 -7.22
CA TYR A 25 -0.43 -6.90 -7.46
C TYR A 25 -0.14 -5.62 -6.65
N LEU A 26 -1.16 -5.04 -6.01
CA LEU A 26 -1.00 -3.85 -5.18
C LEU A 26 -0.32 -4.22 -3.86
N ARG A 27 0.92 -3.78 -3.71
CA ARG A 27 1.70 -3.85 -2.48
C ARG A 27 1.56 -2.53 -1.74
N ARG A 28 0.88 -2.54 -0.58
CA ARG A 28 0.58 -1.31 0.18
C ARG A 28 1.87 -0.60 0.59
N GLU A 29 2.88 -1.37 0.94
CA GLU A 29 4.22 -0.97 1.32
C GLU A 29 4.98 -0.22 0.20
N HIS A 30 4.64 -0.47 -1.07
CA HIS A 30 5.25 0.16 -2.26
C HIS A 30 4.26 1.08 -3.00
N SER A 31 3.11 1.41 -2.39
CA SER A 31 2.06 2.21 -3.03
C SER A 31 1.63 3.40 -2.18
N LEU A 32 1.64 4.61 -2.75
CA LEU A 32 1.07 5.81 -2.13
C LEU A 32 -0.42 5.92 -2.47
N MET A 33 -1.27 6.08 -1.45
CA MET A 33 -2.70 6.33 -1.62
C MET A 33 -3.13 7.46 -0.69
N ARG A 34 -4.06 8.31 -1.17
CA ARG A 34 -4.63 9.41 -0.39
C ARG A 34 -5.36 8.89 0.86
N PRO A 35 -5.41 9.66 1.96
CA PRO A 35 -4.71 10.94 2.15
C PRO A 35 -3.21 10.75 2.43
N TYR A 36 -2.36 11.62 1.86
CA TYR A 36 -0.90 11.51 2.01
C TYR A 36 -0.34 12.17 3.27
N GLN A 37 -1.19 12.80 4.11
CA GLN A 37 -0.80 13.29 5.43
C GLN A 37 -1.55 12.48 6.50
N GLY A 38 -0.81 11.94 7.45
CA GLY A 38 -1.36 11.22 8.60
C GLY A 38 -2.02 12.17 9.60
N LYS A 39 -3.17 11.74 10.13
CA LYS A 39 -4.06 12.29 11.18
C LYS A 39 -4.06 13.81 11.48
N PRO A 40 -5.25 14.44 11.65
CA PRO A 40 -5.40 15.89 11.91
C PRO A 40 -4.72 16.46 13.17
N HIS A 41 -4.12 15.63 14.04
CA HIS A 41 -3.68 15.99 15.38
C HIS A 41 -2.24 15.56 15.71
N GLY A 42 -1.45 15.09 14.74
CA GLY A 42 -0.07 14.67 14.93
C GLY A 42 0.91 15.61 14.25
N PHE A 43 1.82 16.20 15.01
CA PHE A 43 2.99 16.90 14.45
C PHE A 43 3.95 15.85 13.87
N GLY A 44 3.81 15.57 12.58
CA GLY A 44 4.75 14.71 11.84
C GLY A 44 4.24 14.34 10.44
N MET A 45 4.95 14.77 9.41
CA MET A 45 4.66 14.45 7.99
C MET A 45 5.26 13.09 7.56
N THR A 46 5.22 12.06 8.41
CA THR A 46 5.84 10.78 8.09
C THR A 46 4.81 9.82 7.49
N ILE A 47 4.95 9.55 6.19
CA ILE A 47 4.27 8.42 5.54
C ILE A 47 5.16 7.18 5.75
N PRO A 48 4.62 6.07 6.31
CA PRO A 48 5.41 4.85 6.52
C PRO A 48 6.06 4.35 5.22
N ASN A 49 7.33 3.94 5.30
CA ASN A 49 8.15 3.40 4.19
C ASN A 49 8.50 4.42 3.09
N TRP A 50 8.19 5.70 3.26
CA TRP A 50 8.49 6.71 2.25
C TRP A 50 9.34 7.83 2.84
N ASP A 51 10.49 8.05 2.21
CA ASP A 51 11.37 9.16 2.49
C ASP A 51 11.16 10.26 1.45
N PHE A 52 11.14 11.51 1.91
CA PHE A 52 10.94 12.69 1.08
C PHE A 52 12.16 13.61 1.19
N HIS A 53 12.69 14.07 0.05
CA HIS A 53 13.86 14.95 0.03
C HIS A 53 13.69 16.16 -0.88
N GLY A 54 14.53 17.17 -0.67
CA GLY A 54 14.60 18.37 -1.50
C GLY A 54 13.36 19.26 -1.33
N SER A 55 12.78 19.66 -2.46
CA SER A 55 11.65 20.60 -2.54
C SER A 55 10.29 19.92 -2.44
N THR A 56 10.24 18.63 -2.11
CA THR A 56 9.01 17.85 -2.08
C THR A 56 8.05 18.37 -1.02
N PHE A 57 6.82 18.65 -1.42
CA PHE A 57 5.72 19.09 -0.59
C PHE A 57 4.62 18.04 -0.57
N VAL A 58 4.15 17.67 0.62
CA VAL A 58 3.09 16.69 0.82
C VAL A 58 1.87 17.39 1.39
N SER A 59 0.73 17.21 0.74
CA SER A 59 -0.59 17.62 1.25
C SER A 59 -1.49 16.39 1.40
N SER A 60 -2.67 16.54 1.99
CA SER A 60 -3.68 15.48 2.03
C SER A 60 -4.07 14.96 0.64
N ASN A 61 -4.06 15.83 -0.37
CA ASN A 61 -4.62 15.56 -1.70
C ASN A 61 -3.58 15.20 -2.75
N TYR A 62 -2.36 15.72 -2.64
CA TYR A 62 -1.29 15.52 -3.61
C TYR A 62 0.10 15.62 -2.98
N ILE A 63 1.07 15.01 -3.66
CA ILE A 63 2.50 15.18 -3.42
C ILE A 63 3.07 15.95 -4.61
N ARG A 64 3.78 17.04 -4.35
CA ARG A 64 4.43 17.88 -5.36
C ARG A 64 5.93 17.81 -5.16
N LEU A 65 6.67 17.26 -6.12
CA LEU A 65 8.13 17.17 -6.05
C LEU A 65 8.81 18.54 -6.16
N THR A 66 8.35 19.38 -7.09
CA THR A 66 8.90 20.73 -7.32
C THR A 66 7.78 21.75 -7.50
N PRO A 67 7.92 22.97 -6.96
CA PRO A 67 7.05 24.09 -7.32
C PRO A 67 7.44 24.65 -8.68
N ASP A 68 6.60 25.54 -9.22
CA ASP A 68 6.85 26.29 -10.45
C ASP A 68 7.89 27.41 -10.23
N HIS A 69 9.10 27.00 -9.87
CA HIS A 69 10.26 27.86 -9.71
C HIS A 69 11.47 27.14 -10.27
N GLN A 70 12.36 27.90 -10.93
CA GLN A 70 13.60 27.38 -11.47
C GLN A 70 14.49 26.74 -10.38
N SER A 71 15.31 25.79 -10.82
CA SER A 71 16.37 25.17 -9.99
C SER A 71 15.86 24.47 -8.73
N LYS A 72 14.68 23.84 -8.80
CA LYS A 72 14.15 23.01 -7.72
C LYS A 72 14.34 21.53 -8.04
N GLN A 73 14.74 20.78 -7.02
CA GLN A 73 14.87 19.33 -7.06
C GLN A 73 14.08 18.77 -5.89
N GLY A 74 13.30 17.73 -6.13
CA GLY A 74 12.59 16.98 -5.10
C GLY A 74 12.52 15.52 -5.48
N SER A 75 12.55 14.66 -4.47
CA SER A 75 12.43 13.21 -4.65
C SER A 75 11.56 12.60 -3.57
N LEU A 76 11.10 11.40 -3.86
CA LEU A 76 10.51 10.48 -2.91
C LEU A 76 11.08 9.10 -3.18
N TRP A 77 11.33 8.33 -2.14
CA TRP A 77 11.89 6.99 -2.23
C TRP A 77 11.19 6.07 -1.25
N ASN A 78 11.00 4.83 -1.68
CA ASN A 78 10.52 3.77 -0.81
C ASN A 78 11.74 3.07 -0.19
N ASN A 79 11.78 2.97 1.14
CA ASN A 79 12.85 2.34 1.91
C ASN A 79 12.59 0.83 2.09
#